data_AF-A0A7L7MDJ7-F1
#
_entry.id   AF-A0A7L7MDJ7-F1
#
_cell.length_a   1.000
_cell.length_b   1.000
_cell.length_c   1.000
_cell.angle_alpha   90.00
_cell.angle_beta   90.00
_cell.angle_gamma   90.00
#
_symmetry.space_group_name_H-M   'P 1'
#
loop_
_entity.id
_entity.type
_entity.pdbx_description
1 polymer ?
#
loop_
_entity_poly.entity_id
_entity_poly.type
_entity_poly.pdbx_seq_one_letter_code
_entity_poly.pdbx_strand_id
1 'polypeptide(L)'
;MEMSPTHLALEQDRLEDLRDLLAAGADVHEEYNGFTLLHRAVDGEIDGHTQTGEPLHVDATALLLSQGADPVRRSHNGKGLSAHHLAFVNRHWLACALFEAWIAHCGDSPRDL
;
A
#
# COMPACT_ATOMS: atom_id res chain seq x y z
N MET A 1 -2.84 -17.53 9.61
CA MET A 1 -3.51 -17.36 8.29
C MET A 1 -2.50 -17.73 7.23
N GLU A 2 -2.98 -18.24 6.10
CA GLU A 2 -2.17 -18.46 4.90
C GLU A 2 -2.00 -17.13 4.15
N MET A 3 -0.89 -16.96 3.44
CA MET A 3 -0.64 -15.77 2.62
C MET A 3 -1.60 -15.79 1.41
N SER A 4 -2.28 -14.66 1.17
CA SER A 4 -3.21 -14.55 0.02
C SER A 4 -2.47 -14.43 -1.31
N PRO A 5 -3.11 -14.75 -2.46
CA PRO A 5 -2.54 -14.50 -3.80
C PRO A 5 -2.18 -13.02 -3.99
N THR A 6 -3.10 -12.17 -3.53
CA THR A 6 -2.88 -10.86 -2.89
C THR A 6 -1.45 -10.46 -2.56
N HIS A 7 -1.09 -10.88 -1.36
CA HIS A 7 0.20 -10.64 -0.75
C HIS A 7 1.33 -11.34 -1.49
N LEU A 8 1.11 -12.54 -2.03
CA LEU A 8 2.16 -13.26 -2.76
C LEU A 8 2.61 -12.52 -4.01
N ALA A 9 1.67 -11.99 -4.81
CA ALA A 9 2.00 -11.23 -6.02
C ALA A 9 2.77 -9.95 -5.66
N LEU A 10 2.36 -9.26 -4.60
CA LEU A 10 3.02 -8.05 -4.12
C LEU A 10 4.45 -8.32 -3.61
N GLU A 11 4.64 -9.34 -2.76
CA GLU A 11 5.95 -9.72 -2.20
C GLU A 11 6.93 -10.23 -3.27
N GLN A 12 6.42 -10.70 -4.41
CA GLN A 12 7.21 -11.13 -5.56
C GLN A 12 7.38 -10.03 -6.63
N ASP A 13 6.91 -8.80 -6.36
CA ASP A 13 6.91 -7.66 -7.29
C ASP A 13 6.22 -7.96 -8.64
N ARG A 14 5.22 -8.86 -8.62
CA ARG A 14 4.41 -9.23 -9.79
C ARG A 14 3.22 -8.30 -9.92
N LEU A 15 3.48 -7.02 -10.21
CA LEU A 15 2.45 -5.97 -10.22
C LEU A 15 1.34 -6.20 -11.27
N GLU A 16 1.63 -6.92 -12.36
CA GLU A 16 0.60 -7.30 -13.34
C GLU A 16 -0.39 -8.32 -12.77
N ASP A 17 0.11 -9.38 -12.12
CA ASP A 17 -0.73 -10.35 -11.42
C ASP A 17 -1.54 -9.68 -10.30
N LEU A 18 -0.91 -8.79 -9.53
CA LEU A 18 -1.60 -8.02 -8.49
C LEU A 18 -2.75 -7.18 -9.07
N ARG A 19 -2.50 -6.48 -10.18
CA ARG A 19 -3.52 -5.70 -10.89
C ARG A 19 -4.69 -6.59 -11.34
N ASP A 20 -4.40 -7.76 -11.91
CA ASP A 20 -5.43 -8.67 -12.42
C ASP A 20 -6.27 -9.25 -11.27
N LEU A 21 -5.65 -9.57 -10.12
CA LEU A 21 -6.34 -10.04 -8.92
C LEU A 21 -7.27 -8.96 -8.35
N LEU A 22 -6.80 -7.70 -8.26
CA LEU A 22 -7.62 -6.57 -7.80
C LEU A 22 -8.78 -6.29 -8.77
N ALA A 23 -8.54 -6.36 -10.08
CA ALA A 23 -9.58 -6.22 -11.09
C ALA A 23 -10.63 -7.36 -11.03
N ALA A 24 -10.24 -8.54 -10.57
CA ALA A 24 -11.14 -9.67 -10.31
C ALA A 24 -11.94 -9.53 -9.00
N GLY A 25 -11.79 -8.42 -8.26
CA GLY A 25 -12.54 -8.13 -7.05
C GLY A 25 -11.86 -8.60 -5.76
N ALA A 26 -10.55 -8.88 -5.77
CA ALA A 26 -9.81 -9.09 -4.53
C ALA A 26 -9.88 -7.84 -3.63
N ASP A 27 -9.97 -8.04 -2.32
CA ASP A 27 -10.07 -6.95 -1.35
C ASP A 27 -8.74 -6.19 -1.25
N VAL A 28 -8.71 -4.94 -1.68
CA VAL A 28 -7.52 -4.07 -1.62
C VAL A 28 -7.07 -3.76 -0.17
N HIS A 29 -7.95 -3.98 0.81
CA HIS A 29 -7.65 -3.80 2.24
C HIS A 29 -7.41 -5.11 2.98
N GLU A 30 -7.29 -6.25 2.27
CA GLU A 30 -7.04 -7.52 2.93
C GLU A 30 -5.76 -7.45 3.78
N GLU A 31 -5.75 -8.17 4.91
CA GLU A 31 -4.62 -8.18 5.83
C GLU A 31 -3.94 -9.55 5.89
N TYR A 32 -2.61 -9.56 5.87
CA TYR A 32 -1.78 -10.71 6.21
C TYR A 32 -0.80 -10.35 7.32
N ASN A 33 -0.84 -11.10 8.42
CA ASN A 33 -0.12 -10.81 9.67
C ASN A 33 -0.37 -9.38 10.19
N GLY A 34 -1.59 -8.88 10.02
CA GLY A 34 -1.97 -7.57 10.52
C GLY A 34 -1.49 -6.40 9.69
N PHE A 35 -1.08 -6.61 8.44
CA PHE A 35 -0.69 -5.55 7.53
C PHE A 35 -1.53 -5.65 6.27
N THR A 36 -2.06 -4.52 5.80
CA THR A 36 -2.74 -4.47 4.51
C THR A 36 -1.72 -4.54 3.37
N LEU A 37 -2.19 -4.79 2.14
CA LEU A 37 -1.38 -4.68 0.93
C LEU A 37 -0.61 -3.34 0.88
N LEU A 38 -1.25 -2.22 1.24
CA LEU A 38 -0.62 -0.91 1.21
C LEU A 38 0.51 -0.75 2.25
N HIS A 39 0.43 -1.44 3.40
CA HIS A 39 1.55 -1.46 4.35
C HIS A 39 2.74 -2.23 3.77
N ARG A 40 2.47 -3.38 3.13
CA ARG A 40 3.51 -4.22 2.53
C ARG A 40 4.19 -3.58 1.33
N ALA A 41 3.44 -2.83 0.52
CA ALA A 41 4.02 -2.06 -0.58
C ALA A 41 5.05 -1.04 -0.05
N VAL A 42 4.68 -0.25 0.97
CA VAL A 42 5.60 0.71 1.60
C VAL A 42 6.82 0.02 2.20
N ASP A 43 6.62 -1.09 2.93
CA ASP A 43 7.70 -1.87 3.55
C ASP A 43 8.67 -2.43 2.50
N GLY A 44 8.14 -3.05 1.44
CA GLY A 44 8.91 -3.60 0.33
C GLY A 44 9.69 -2.55 -0.47
N GLU A 45 9.10 -1.38 -0.73
CA GLU A 45 9.77 -0.26 -1.41
C GLU A 45 10.93 0.30 -0.55
N ILE A 46 10.77 0.38 0.78
CA ILE A 46 11.84 0.76 1.72
C ILE A 46 12.95 -0.30 1.76
N ASP A 47 12.58 -1.57 1.87
CA ASP A 47 13.52 -2.68 1.92
C ASP A 47 14.32 -2.78 0.62
N GLY A 48 13.66 -2.67 -0.53
CA GLY A 48 14.28 -2.65 -1.85
C GLY A 48 15.31 -1.52 -1.96
N HIS A 49 14.92 -0.29 -1.60
CA HIS A 49 15.84 0.85 -1.53
C HIS A 49 17.04 0.59 -0.62
N THR A 50 16.79 0.07 0.59
CA THR A 50 17.85 -0.17 1.60
C THR A 50 18.83 -1.26 1.17
N GLN A 51 18.33 -2.31 0.53
CA GLN A 51 19.14 -3.47 0.13
C GLN A 51 19.94 -3.22 -1.14
N THR A 52 19.38 -2.48 -2.10
CA THR A 52 19.99 -2.28 -3.42
C THR A 52 20.73 -0.95 -3.56
N GLY A 53 20.33 0.06 -2.79
CA GLY A 53 20.77 1.44 -2.96
C GLY A 53 20.12 2.16 -4.14
N GLU A 54 19.20 1.52 -4.87
CA GLU A 54 18.42 2.15 -5.93
C GLU A 54 17.44 3.18 -5.33
N PRO A 55 17.02 4.22 -6.07
CA PRO A 55 16.09 5.23 -5.55
C PRO A 55 14.77 4.62 -5.06
N LEU A 56 14.19 5.20 -4.00
CA LEU A 56 12.82 4.91 -3.61
C LEU A 56 11.86 5.12 -4.79
N HIS A 57 10.99 4.14 -5.02
CA HIS A 57 9.91 4.17 -6.01
C HIS A 57 8.57 3.95 -5.31
N VAL A 58 7.46 4.04 -6.04
CA VAL A 58 6.09 3.92 -5.50
C VAL A 58 5.17 3.14 -6.42
N ASP A 59 5.69 2.22 -7.25
CA ASP A 59 4.89 1.55 -8.28
C ASP A 59 3.76 0.71 -7.66
N ALA A 60 4.07 -0.08 -6.62
CA ALA A 60 3.09 -0.87 -5.91
C ALA A 60 2.14 0.01 -5.10
N THR A 61 2.70 1.02 -4.40
CA THR A 61 1.92 2.01 -3.65
C THR A 61 0.91 2.73 -4.56
N ALA A 62 1.34 3.19 -5.74
CA ALA A 62 0.50 3.89 -6.71
C ALA A 62 -0.58 2.98 -7.29
N LEU A 63 -0.24 1.72 -7.63
CA LEU A 63 -1.21 0.73 -8.08
C LEU A 63 -2.33 0.56 -7.05
N LEU A 64 -1.99 0.32 -5.78
CA LEU A 64 -2.97 0.09 -4.72
C LEU A 64 -3.85 1.33 -4.47
N LEU A 65 -3.29 2.54 -4.47
CA LEU A 65 -4.07 3.78 -4.36
C LEU A 65 -5.04 3.97 -5.54
N SER A 66 -4.63 3.59 -6.75
CA SER A 66 -5.52 3.62 -7.93
C SER A 66 -6.72 2.67 -7.81
N GLN A 67 -6.59 1.62 -6.97
CA GLN A 67 -7.65 0.67 -6.65
C GLN A 67 -8.42 1.05 -5.36
N GLY A 68 -8.19 2.25 -4.82
CA GLY A 68 -8.92 2.76 -3.65
C GLY A 68 -8.36 2.31 -2.30
N ALA A 69 -7.10 1.84 -2.24
CA ALA A 69 -6.44 1.59 -0.96
C ALA A 69 -6.43 2.87 -0.10
N ASP A 70 -6.78 2.75 1.18
CA ASP A 70 -6.87 3.88 2.11
C ASP A 70 -5.55 3.97 2.90
N PRO A 71 -4.73 5.03 2.69
CA PRO A 71 -3.45 5.20 3.37
C PRO A 71 -3.56 5.56 4.85
N VAL A 72 -4.74 6.00 5.31
CA VAL A 72 -5.00 6.33 6.73
C VAL A 72 -5.73 5.22 7.48
N ARG A 73 -6.16 4.15 6.79
CA ARG A 73 -6.68 2.94 7.42
C ARG A 73 -5.65 2.37 8.38
N ARG A 74 -6.07 2.14 9.62
CA ARG A 74 -5.25 1.49 10.64
C ARG A 74 -5.31 -0.01 10.48
N SER A 75 -4.16 -0.65 10.57
CA SER A 75 -4.07 -2.10 10.56
C SER A 75 -4.58 -2.70 11.86
N HIS A 76 -5.32 -3.81 11.80
CA HIS A 76 -5.93 -4.37 13.00
C HIS A 76 -4.92 -5.07 13.92
N ASN A 77 -3.87 -5.68 13.35
CA ASN A 77 -2.87 -6.42 14.14
C ASN A 77 -1.42 -5.93 13.95
N GLY A 78 -1.14 -5.01 13.03
CA GLY A 78 0.17 -4.40 12.79
C GLY A 78 0.40 -3.15 13.66
N LYS A 79 0.08 -3.25 14.95
CA LYS A 79 0.19 -2.18 15.97
C LYS A 79 -0.76 -0.99 15.80
N GLY A 80 -1.80 -1.09 14.95
CA GLY A 80 -2.76 0.01 14.77
C GLY A 80 -2.20 1.20 13.98
N LEU A 81 -1.08 1.01 13.27
CA LEU A 81 -0.48 2.01 12.41
C LEU A 81 -1.18 2.03 11.05
N SER A 82 -1.10 3.16 10.36
CA SER A 82 -1.52 3.27 8.95
C SER A 82 -0.32 3.20 8.03
N ALA A 83 -0.53 2.89 6.75
CA ALA A 83 0.54 2.90 5.75
C ALA A 83 1.18 4.29 5.64
N HIS A 84 0.39 5.36 5.77
CA HIS A 84 0.91 6.73 5.85
C HIS A 84 1.85 6.94 7.05
N HIS A 85 1.51 6.43 8.24
CA HIS A 85 2.41 6.50 9.40
C HIS A 85 3.70 5.73 9.16
N LEU A 86 3.62 4.52 8.57
CA LEU A 86 4.79 3.71 8.24
C LEU A 86 5.74 4.43 7.27
N ALA A 87 5.19 5.02 6.20
CA ALA A 87 5.98 5.80 5.24
C ALA A 87 6.64 7.01 5.89
N PHE A 88 5.91 7.74 6.75
CA PHE A 88 6.42 8.92 7.45
C PHE A 88 7.60 8.58 8.38
N VAL A 89 7.44 7.58 9.25
CA VAL A 89 8.49 7.22 10.22
C VAL A 89 9.75 6.66 9.55
N ASN A 90 9.61 5.99 8.41
CA ASN A 90 10.73 5.47 7.62
C ASN A 90 11.25 6.45 6.57
N ARG A 91 10.75 7.70 6.55
CA ARG A 91 11.18 8.75 5.63
C ARG A 91 11.02 8.38 4.14
N HIS A 92 10.01 7.57 3.83
CA HIS A 92 9.61 7.28 2.45
C HIS A 92 8.85 8.48 1.85
N TRP A 93 9.58 9.56 1.59
CA TRP A 93 9.01 10.86 1.22
C TRP A 93 8.09 10.81 0.00
N LEU A 94 8.40 9.96 -0.99
CA LEU A 94 7.60 9.83 -2.22
C LEU A 94 6.23 9.20 -1.93
N ALA A 95 6.17 8.17 -1.09
CA ALA A 95 4.91 7.58 -0.64
C ALA A 95 4.10 8.58 0.20
N CYS A 96 4.73 9.35 1.10
CA CYS A 96 4.04 10.41 1.84
C CYS A 96 3.40 11.44 0.91
N ALA A 97 4.16 11.97 -0.07
CA ALA A 97 3.64 12.94 -1.01
C ALA A 97 2.45 12.39 -1.82
N LEU A 98 2.53 11.12 -2.23
CA LEU A 98 1.45 10.48 -2.97
C LEU A 98 0.20 10.25 -2.10
N PHE A 99 0.38 9.84 -0.84
CA PHE A 99 -0.72 9.70 0.12
C PHE A 99 -1.41 11.04 0.41
N GLU A 100 -0.64 12.11 0.62
CA GLU A 100 -1.18 13.45 0.85
C GLU A 100 -2.00 13.93 -0.36
N ALA A 101 -1.50 13.72 -1.57
CA ALA A 101 -2.23 14.04 -2.80
C ALA A 101 -3.52 13.24 -2.94
N TRP A 102 -3.48 11.93 -2.64
CA TRP A 102 -4.66 11.06 -2.69
C TRP A 102 -5.72 11.48 -1.66
N ILE A 103 -5.30 11.77 -0.42
CA ILE A 103 -6.20 12.20 0.66
C ILE A 103 -6.89 13.52 0.30
N ALA A 104 -6.15 14.48 -0.26
CA ALA A 104 -6.72 15.75 -0.71
C ALA A 104 -7.79 15.50 -1.80
N HIS A 105 -7.50 14.64 -2.78
CA HIS A 105 -8.44 14.33 -3.86
C HIS A 105 -9.71 13.59 -3.39
N CYS A 106 -9.56 12.64 -2.46
CA CYS A 106 -10.71 11.94 -1.87
C CYS A 106 -11.51 12.81 -0.90
N GLY A 107 -10.90 13.87 -0.33
CA GLY A 107 -11.60 14.87 0.48
C GLY A 107 -12.50 15.81 -0.34
N ASP A 108 -12.14 16.06 -1.61
CA ASP A 108 -12.88 16.93 -2.53
C ASP A 108 -13.99 16.21 -3.31
N SER A 109 -13.99 14.87 -3.31
CA SER A 109 -15.10 14.10 -3.86
C SER A 109 -16.29 14.14 -2.88
N PRO A 110 -17.53 14.43 -3.33
CA PRO A 110 -18.68 14.31 -2.47
C PRO A 110 -18.72 12.88 -1.94
N ARG A 111 -18.56 12.73 -0.62
CA ARG A 111 -18.73 11.43 0.04
C ARG A 111 -20.20 11.08 -0.12
N ASP A 112 -20.50 10.25 -1.11
CA ASP A 112 -21.85 9.74 -1.29
C ASP A 112 -22.30 9.07 0.02
N LEU A 113 -23.46 9.55 0.47
CA LEU A 113 -24.16 9.24 1.72
C LEU A 113 -24.60 7.78 1.81
#